data_AF-A0A2M7X7Z5-F1
#
_entry.id   AF-A0A2M7X7Z5-F1
#
_cell.length_a   1.000
_cell.length_b   1.000
_cell.length_c   1.000
_cell.angle_alpha   90.00
_cell.angle_beta   90.00
_cell.angle_gamma   90.00
#
_symmetry.space_group_name_H-M   'P 1'
#
loop_
_entity.id
_entity.type
_entity.pdbx_description
1 polymer ?
#
loop_
_entity_poly.entity_id
_entity_poly.type
_entity_poly.pdbx_seq_one_letter_code
_entity_poly.pdbx_strand_id
1 'polypeptide(L)'
;HKRLKSLSQRGRLVVIDPRRSETAASANEHHFIRPGSDALFLIALLQAMQTLSPPRIDRYLGKLAGFDAAMQAIASIDTTAVAAHTGISAECIRKIATDFLQARHAVAYGRMGVSTQIFGSL
;
A
#
# COMPACT_ATOMS: atom_id res chain seq x y z
N HIS A 1 18.61 10.18 -5.85
CA HIS A 1 19.19 9.08 -5.03
C HIS A 1 19.58 9.49 -3.60
N LYS A 2 20.26 10.62 -3.34
CA LYS A 2 20.61 11.04 -1.95
C LYS A 2 19.42 11.23 -0.99
N ARG A 3 18.25 11.65 -1.48
CA ARG A 3 17.07 12.00 -0.66
C ARG A 3 16.30 10.79 -0.09
N LEU A 4 16.29 9.64 -0.78
CA LEU A 4 15.66 8.41 -0.29
C LEU A 4 16.56 7.69 0.73
N LYS A 5 17.88 7.71 0.49
CA LYS A 5 18.86 7.13 1.41
C LYS A 5 18.95 7.88 2.75
N SER A 6 18.73 9.19 2.75
CA SER A 6 18.63 9.97 3.99
C SER A 6 17.30 9.77 4.74
N LEU A 7 16.24 9.33 4.05
CA LEU A 7 14.96 9.00 4.68
C LEU A 7 15.02 7.67 5.42
N SER A 8 15.66 6.62 4.86
CA SER A 8 15.82 5.34 5.56
C SER A 8 16.74 5.40 6.79
N GLN A 9 17.59 6.43 6.87
CA GLN A 9 18.44 6.70 8.05
C GLN A 9 17.70 7.45 9.18
N ARG A 10 16.58 8.11 8.89
CA ARG A 10 15.85 8.98 9.84
C ARG A 10 14.39 8.56 10.05
N GLY A 11 13.97 7.48 9.40
CA GLY A 11 12.60 7.00 9.37
C GLY A 11 12.57 5.60 8.74
N ARG A 12 11.37 5.09 8.50
CA ARG A 12 11.16 3.75 7.97
C ARG A 12 10.75 3.79 6.51
N LEU A 13 11.53 3.14 5.64
CA LEU A 13 11.28 2.94 4.22
C LEU A 13 10.94 1.47 3.96
N VAL A 14 9.70 1.21 3.57
CA VAL A 14 9.23 -0.10 3.10
C VAL A 14 9.06 -0.03 1.59
N VAL A 15 9.69 -0.94 0.85
CA VAL A 15 9.59 -1.05 -0.60
C VAL A 15 8.80 -2.30 -0.96
N ILE A 16 7.80 -2.15 -1.83
CA ILE A 16 7.04 -3.25 -2.42
C ILE A 16 7.39 -3.25 -3.91
N ASP A 17 8.21 -4.20 -4.36
CA ASP A 17 8.73 -4.23 -5.74
C ASP A 17 9.09 -5.67 -6.12
N PRO A 18 8.62 -6.21 -7.26
CA PRO A 18 9.06 -7.52 -7.74
C PRO A 18 10.55 -7.56 -8.06
N ARG A 19 11.16 -6.41 -8.34
CA ARG A 19 12.58 -6.27 -8.68
C ARG A 19 13.37 -5.80 -7.46
N ARG A 20 14.62 -6.27 -7.37
CA ARG A 20 15.58 -5.73 -6.40
C ARG A 20 16.21 -4.45 -6.94
N SER A 21 15.44 -3.36 -6.90
CA SER A 21 15.89 -2.04 -7.36
C SER A 21 16.92 -1.40 -6.40
N GLU A 22 17.63 -0.37 -6.84
CA GLU A 22 18.57 0.36 -5.97
C GLU A 22 17.86 1.00 -4.76
N THR A 23 16.57 1.34 -4.92
CA THR A 23 15.75 1.82 -3.80
C THR A 23 15.47 0.69 -2.81
N ALA A 24 15.15 -0.51 -3.30
CA ALA A 24 15.01 -1.69 -2.45
C ALA A 24 16.30 -2.02 -1.68
N ALA A 25 17.47 -1.86 -2.31
CA ALA A 25 18.77 -2.09 -1.67
C ALA A 25 19.08 -1.11 -0.52
N SER A 26 18.40 0.04 -0.46
CA SER A 26 18.58 1.07 0.58
C SER A 26 17.38 1.22 1.52
N ALA A 27 16.37 0.34 1.38
CA ALA A 27 15.19 0.30 2.21
C ALA A 27 15.41 -0.44 3.53
N ASN A 28 14.61 -0.12 4.54
CA ASN A 28 14.62 -0.87 5.80
C ASN A 28 13.95 -2.24 5.61
N GLU A 29 12.91 -2.30 4.76
CA GLU A 29 12.23 -3.53 4.37
C GLU A 29 11.93 -3.53 2.88
N HIS A 30 12.09 -4.70 2.26
CA HIS A 30 11.72 -4.93 0.87
C HIS A 30 10.88 -6.20 0.79
N HIS A 31 9.68 -6.08 0.24
CA HIS A 31 8.78 -7.20 -0.03
C HIS A 31 8.69 -7.43 -1.54
N PHE A 32 8.98 -8.65 -1.94
CA PHE A 32 8.81 -9.10 -3.32
C PHE A 32 7.35 -9.40 -3.59
N ILE A 33 6.67 -8.46 -4.24
CA ILE A 33 5.29 -8.66 -4.70
C ILE A 33 5.27 -9.44 -6.02
N ARG A 34 4.28 -10.31 -6.22
CA ARG A 34 4.06 -10.96 -7.51
C ARG A 34 3.59 -9.90 -8.54
N PRO A 35 4.17 -9.84 -9.75
CA PRO A 35 3.77 -8.85 -10.76
C PRO A 35 2.26 -8.87 -11.04
N GLY A 36 1.64 -7.69 -11.12
CA GLY A 36 0.22 -7.54 -11.42
C GLY A 36 -0.72 -7.73 -10.23
N SER A 37 -0.19 -8.01 -9.04
CA SER A 37 -0.99 -8.22 -7.81
C SER A 37 -1.07 -6.99 -6.90
N ASP A 38 -0.54 -5.85 -7.35
CA ASP A 38 -0.47 -4.59 -6.58
C ASP A 38 -1.85 -4.11 -6.11
N ALA A 39 -2.87 -4.23 -6.96
CA ALA A 39 -4.23 -3.83 -6.61
C ALA A 39 -4.76 -4.62 -5.42
N LEU A 40 -4.56 -5.94 -5.40
CA LEU A 40 -4.99 -6.80 -4.31
C LEU A 40 -4.22 -6.50 -3.01
N PHE A 41 -2.92 -6.21 -3.10
CA PHE A 41 -2.14 -5.74 -1.97
C PHE A 41 -2.68 -4.42 -1.40
N LEU A 42 -2.97 -3.43 -2.26
CA LEU A 42 -3.49 -2.13 -1.84
C LEU A 42 -4.88 -2.23 -1.22
N ILE A 43 -5.76 -3.08 -1.77
CA ILE A 43 -7.07 -3.38 -1.19
C ILE A 43 -6.91 -3.95 0.22
N ALA A 44 -6.09 -4.99 0.38
CA ALA A 44 -5.83 -5.61 1.67
C ALA A 44 -5.20 -4.64 2.68
N LEU A 45 -4.31 -3.75 2.22
CA LEU A 45 -3.71 -2.70 3.04
C LEU A 45 -4.77 -1.70 3.54
N LEU A 46 -5.67 -1.24 2.66
CA LEU A 46 -6.75 -0.32 3.01
C LEU A 46 -7.76 -0.98 3.96
N GLN A 47 -8.14 -2.23 3.73
CA GLN A 47 -8.97 -3.01 4.65
C GLN A 47 -8.30 -3.13 6.03
N ALA A 48 -7.01 -3.47 6.08
CA ALA A 48 -6.28 -3.53 7.34
C ALA A 48 -6.30 -2.18 8.07
N MET A 49 -6.08 -1.06 7.36
CA MET A 49 -6.14 0.28 7.95
C MET A 49 -7.54 0.62 8.51
N GLN A 50 -8.61 0.23 7.81
CA GLN A 50 -9.99 0.46 8.27
C GLN A 50 -10.29 -0.28 9.58
N THR A 51 -9.73 -1.48 9.78
CA THR A 51 -9.90 -2.22 11.04
C THR A 51 -9.14 -1.61 12.22
N LEU A 52 -8.08 -0.84 11.95
CA LEU A 52 -7.23 -0.24 12.97
C LEU A 52 -7.72 1.14 13.44
N SER A 53 -8.27 1.95 12.52
CA SER A 53 -8.78 3.29 12.84
C SER A 53 -9.67 3.84 11.73
N PRO A 54 -10.63 4.73 12.04
CA PRO A 54 -11.39 5.43 11.02
C PRO A 54 -10.49 6.31 10.13
N PRO A 55 -10.83 6.47 8.83
CA PRO A 55 -10.09 7.35 7.93
C PRO A 55 -10.03 8.79 8.43
N ARG A 56 -8.84 9.39 8.42
CA ARG A 56 -8.61 10.80 8.82
C ARG A 56 -8.94 11.76 7.67
N ILE A 57 -10.23 11.89 7.34
CA ILE A 57 -10.72 12.64 6.17
C ILE A 57 -11.26 14.04 6.48
N ASP A 58 -11.29 14.46 7.75
CA ASP A 58 -11.93 15.72 8.17
C ASP A 58 -11.47 16.94 7.37
N ARG A 59 -10.17 17.01 7.06
CA ARG A 59 -9.56 18.11 6.28
C ARG A 59 -9.97 18.14 4.80
N TYR A 60 -10.60 17.08 4.33
CA TYR A 60 -11.04 16.86 2.95
C TYR A 60 -12.56 16.75 2.83
N LEU A 61 -13.32 16.97 3.91
CA LEU A 61 -14.78 17.00 3.87
C LEU A 61 -15.26 17.99 2.79
N GLY A 62 -16.21 17.54 1.96
CA GLY A 62 -16.73 18.29 0.82
C GLY A 62 -15.79 18.37 -0.40
N LYS A 63 -14.59 17.79 -0.34
CA LYS A 63 -13.63 17.71 -1.47
C LYS A 63 -13.46 16.29 -2.00
N LEU A 64 -14.02 15.29 -1.32
CA LEU A 64 -14.00 13.89 -1.72
C LEU A 64 -15.37 13.53 -2.30
N ALA A 65 -15.40 13.11 -3.56
CA ALA A 65 -16.59 12.52 -4.17
C ALA A 65 -16.48 11.00 -4.14
N GLY A 66 -17.55 10.31 -3.71
CA GLY A 66 -17.62 8.84 -3.74
C GLY A 66 -16.74 8.10 -2.74
N PHE A 67 -16.20 8.78 -1.72
CA PHE A 67 -15.31 8.16 -0.73
C PHE A 67 -15.97 6.97 -0.02
N ASP A 68 -17.16 7.17 0.54
CA ASP A 68 -17.85 6.11 1.29
C ASP A 68 -18.18 4.91 0.41
N ALA A 69 -18.66 5.14 -0.81
CA ALA A 69 -18.94 4.10 -1.78
C ALA A 69 -17.67 3.31 -2.16
N ALA A 70 -16.54 4.01 -2.34
CA ALA A 70 -15.26 3.36 -2.61
C ALA A 70 -14.77 2.53 -1.42
N MET A 71 -14.87 3.05 -0.19
CA MET A 71 -14.47 2.32 1.02
C MET A 71 -15.34 1.09 1.27
N GLN A 72 -16.65 1.18 0.99
CA GLN A 72 -17.57 0.04 1.03
C GLN A 72 -17.23 -1.01 -0.03
N ALA A 73 -16.97 -0.59 -1.27
CA ALA A 73 -16.55 -1.49 -2.33
C ALA A 73 -15.24 -2.21 -1.96
N ILE A 74 -14.25 -1.47 -1.44
CA ILE A 74 -13.00 -2.04 -0.93
C ILE A 74 -13.27 -3.05 0.18
N ALA A 75 -14.13 -2.74 1.15
CA ALA A 75 -14.45 -3.63 2.26
C ALA A 75 -15.14 -4.94 1.81
N SER A 76 -15.81 -4.94 0.65
CA SER A 76 -16.52 -6.11 0.11
C SER A 76 -15.62 -7.14 -0.62
N ILE A 77 -14.38 -6.77 -0.93
CA ILE A 77 -13.46 -7.65 -1.69
C ILE A 77 -12.86 -8.69 -0.75
N ASP A 78 -12.96 -9.98 -1.10
CA ASP A 78 -12.29 -11.03 -0.34
C ASP A 78 -10.77 -10.98 -0.54
N THR A 79 -10.04 -10.76 0.56
CA THR A 79 -8.57 -10.77 0.59
C THR A 79 -8.00 -11.96 1.36
N THR A 80 -8.80 -12.97 1.67
CA THR A 80 -8.34 -14.16 2.43
C THR A 80 -7.14 -14.84 1.73
N ALA A 81 -7.16 -14.88 0.40
CA ALA A 81 -6.08 -15.44 -0.41
C ALA A 81 -4.96 -14.44 -0.76
N VAL A 82 -4.85 -13.29 -0.10
CA VAL A 82 -3.88 -12.23 -0.46
C VAL A 82 -2.43 -12.72 -0.46
N ALA A 83 -2.04 -13.58 0.48
CA ALA A 83 -0.69 -14.12 0.55
C ALA A 83 -0.35 -15.01 -0.65
N ALA A 84 -1.31 -15.85 -1.06
CA ALA A 84 -1.17 -16.74 -2.20
C ALA A 84 -1.03 -15.98 -3.53
N HIS A 85 -1.67 -14.81 -3.65
CA HIS A 85 -1.65 -14.02 -4.88
C HIS A 85 -0.52 -12.98 -4.92
N THR A 86 -0.22 -12.34 -3.80
CA THR A 86 0.76 -11.22 -3.75
C THR A 86 2.14 -11.65 -3.33
N GLY A 87 2.26 -12.74 -2.58
CA GLY A 87 3.53 -13.18 -1.97
C GLY A 87 3.80 -12.50 -0.63
N ILE A 88 2.87 -11.64 -0.15
CA ILE A 88 2.99 -10.88 1.09
C ILE A 88 1.92 -11.38 2.05
N SER A 89 2.32 -11.82 3.25
CA SER A 89 1.38 -12.36 4.23
C SER A 89 0.41 -11.30 4.74
N ALA A 90 -0.79 -11.72 5.14
CA ALA A 90 -1.77 -10.83 5.77
C ALA A 90 -1.21 -10.18 7.06
N GLU A 91 -0.39 -10.92 7.81
CA GLU A 91 0.31 -10.39 8.98
C GLU A 91 1.27 -9.25 8.61
N CYS A 92 2.04 -9.42 7.54
CA CYS A 92 2.93 -8.38 7.05
C CYS A 92 2.16 -7.14 6.58
N ILE A 93 1.05 -7.33 5.86
CA ILE A 93 0.18 -6.23 5.42
C ILE A 93 -0.38 -5.46 6.62
N ARG A 94 -0.87 -6.18 7.63
CA ARG A 94 -1.36 -5.58 8.87
C ARG A 94 -0.26 -4.82 9.61
N LYS A 95 0.97 -5.36 9.64
CA LYS A 95 2.13 -4.69 10.22
C LYS A 95 2.41 -3.37 9.50
N ILE A 96 2.46 -3.40 8.17
CA ILE A 96 2.65 -2.20 7.34
C ILE A 96 1.55 -1.18 7.59
N ALA A 97 0.28 -1.61 7.68
CA ALA A 97 -0.86 -0.73 7.99
C ALA A 97 -0.70 -0.03 9.35
N THR A 98 -0.36 -0.80 10.40
CA THR A 98 -0.11 -0.26 11.74
C THR A 98 1.03 0.76 11.73
N ASP A 99 2.17 0.39 11.14
CA ASP A 99 3.34 1.26 11.05
C ASP A 99 3.03 2.56 10.29
N PHE A 100 2.23 2.46 9.22
CA PHE A 100 1.81 3.60 8.42
C PHE A 100 0.88 4.54 9.20
N LEU A 101 -0.06 3.99 9.97
CA LEU A 101 -1.01 4.78 10.78
C LEU A 101 -0.35 5.47 11.98
N GLN A 102 0.67 4.85 12.57
CA GLN A 102 1.43 5.36 13.71
C GLN A 102 2.54 6.35 13.32
N ALA A 103 2.96 6.37 12.06
CA ALA A 103 3.97 7.30 11.59
C ALA A 103 3.48 8.75 11.70
N ARG A 104 4.27 9.60 12.38
CA ARG A 104 4.00 11.05 12.52
C ARG A 104 3.80 11.74 11.17
N HIS A 105 4.55 11.31 10.16
CA HIS A 105 4.42 11.73 8.77
C HIS A 105 4.54 10.49 7.87
N ALA A 106 3.41 10.01 7.38
CA ALA A 106 3.35 8.87 6.45
C ALA A 106 3.15 9.37 5.02
N VAL A 107 3.86 8.77 4.06
CA VAL A 107 3.70 9.02 2.63
C VAL A 107 3.73 7.68 1.91
N ALA A 108 2.73 7.41 1.08
CA ALA A 108 2.76 6.32 0.13
C ALA A 108 3.17 6.87 -1.24
N TYR A 109 4.12 6.21 -1.89
CA TYR A 109 4.57 6.58 -3.23
C TYR A 109 4.51 5.34 -4.13
N GLY A 110 3.58 5.34 -5.08
CA GLY A 110 3.51 4.35 -6.14
C GLY A 110 4.15 4.89 -7.41
N ARG A 111 5.06 4.13 -8.03
CA ARG A 111 5.37 4.31 -9.46
C ARG A 111 4.45 3.38 -10.23
N MET A 112 3.62 3.97 -11.09
CA MET A 112 2.61 3.28 -11.87
C MET A 112 3.26 2.17 -12.72
N GLY A 113 3.21 0.93 -12.25
CA GLY A 113 3.13 -0.27 -13.09
C GLY A 113 1.67 -0.62 -13.46
N VAL A 114 0.72 0.23 -13.05
CA VAL A 114 -0.73 0.09 -13.30
C VAL A 114 -1.16 0.47 -14.73
N SER A 115 -0.22 0.92 -15.59
CA SER A 115 -0.50 1.17 -17.01
C SER A 115 -0.26 -0.05 -17.91
N THR A 116 0.09 -1.21 -17.35
CA THR A 116 0.15 -2.49 -18.08
C THR A 116 -0.66 -3.56 -17.34
N GLN A 117 -1.90 -3.25 -16.96
CA GLN A 117 -2.91 -4.27 -16.72
C GLN A 117 -3.66 -4.54 -18.02
N ILE A 118 -3.85 -5.81 -18.38
CA ILE A 118 -4.58 -6.29 -19.57
C ILE A 118 -6.11 -6.18 -19.35
N PHE A 119 -6.56 -5.12 -18.66
CA PHE A 119 -7.98 -4.77 -18.51
C PHE A 119 -8.17 -3.25 -18.54
N GLY A 120 -7.36 -2.55 -19.33
CA GLY A 120 -7.68 -1.20 -19.79
C GLY A 120 -8.68 -1.29 -20.95
N SER A 121 -9.93 -0.90 -20.68
CA SER A 121 -11.09 -0.79 -21.58
C SER A 121 -11.57 -2.07 -22.28
N LEU A 122 -12.67 -2.62 -21.76
CA LEU A 122 -13.92 -2.83 -22.51
C LEU A 122 -15.10 -2.60 -21.57
#